data_AF-A0AB33KFA5-F1
#
_entry.id   AF-A0AB33KFA5-F1
#
_cell.length_a   1.000
_cell.length_b   1.000
_cell.length_c   1.000
_cell.angle_alpha   90.00
_cell.angle_beta   90.00
_cell.angle_gamma   90.00
#
_symmetry.space_group_name_H-M   'P 1'
#
loop_
_entity.id
_entity.type
_entity.pdbx_description
1 polymer ?
#
loop_
_entity_poly.entity_id
_entity_poly.type
_entity_poly.pdbx_seq_one_letter_code
_entity_poly.pdbx_strand_id
1 'polypeptide(L)'
;MTTLVSTTDTVTRDALAVLQPGFTGTTAPDWLLRRVGEGLASVGLFGRNITSPEQLTALTGRLRSERDDVLVAIDEEGGDVTRLEVTHGSSFPGNFALGSVDDVHLTRAVAQELGRRLAECGVNLNWAPSADVNSNPGNPVIGVRSFGADTRLAARHTAAYIEGLQAAGVAACTKHFPGHGDTAVDSHLALPRIDVDLDTLHARELVPFRAAIAAGSKSVMSAHILLPALDPDRPATLSPQILTGLLRQELGYDGLIVTDAVEMDAIAGTYGIERGSVLALAAGADAICVGGGLADEETVLRLRDALVAAVRSGELTEERLADAAARVRALASWTQRARGDVPEPGAAVQEGTAPGTGVSSDIGLVAARRAVRVTGSGDRLTEAAYVASFSAVANIAVGDETPWGIAAELDRILPGTGTDTYTEETEAVADAILAAAGERRIVAVVRDEHRHAWMGAALDALLAARPDTVVVEMGLPQSDPRGALYIATHGAARVCGTAAAEALTGT
;
A
#
# COMPACT_ATOMS: atom_id res chain seq x y z
N MET A 1 -35.82 -31.87 16.76
CA MET A 1 -35.74 -30.88 15.67
C MET A 1 -35.82 -29.52 16.29
N THR A 2 -34.67 -28.89 16.54
CA THR A 2 -34.60 -27.54 17.10
C THR A 2 -34.22 -26.62 15.95
N THR A 3 -35.22 -26.01 15.34
CA THR A 3 -35.06 -25.00 14.30
C THR A 3 -34.59 -23.71 14.99
N LEU A 4 -33.28 -23.59 15.22
CA LEU A 4 -32.65 -22.30 15.55
C LEU A 4 -32.35 -21.58 14.23
N VAL A 5 -33.40 -21.08 13.58
CA VAL A 5 -33.23 -20.04 12.57
C VAL A 5 -33.26 -18.71 13.31
N SER A 6 -32.11 -18.30 13.83
CA SER A 6 -31.89 -16.90 14.17
C SER A 6 -31.62 -16.16 12.88
N THR A 7 -32.67 -15.75 12.14
CA THR A 7 -32.45 -14.80 11.05
C THR A 7 -32.07 -13.47 11.69
N THR A 8 -30.80 -13.09 11.59
CA THR A 8 -30.33 -11.73 11.91
C THR A 8 -31.24 -10.71 11.23
N ASP A 9 -31.72 -9.70 11.98
CA ASP A 9 -32.56 -8.65 11.41
C ASP A 9 -31.78 -7.85 10.34
N THR A 10 -32.52 -7.18 9.44
CA THR A 10 -31.91 -6.50 8.28
C THR A 10 -30.89 -5.44 8.70
N VAL A 11 -31.20 -4.62 9.71
CA VAL A 11 -30.29 -3.56 10.19
C VAL A 11 -28.99 -4.16 10.71
N THR A 12 -29.06 -5.22 11.52
CA THR A 12 -27.88 -5.91 12.03
C THR A 12 -27.06 -6.56 10.90
N ARG A 13 -27.73 -7.12 9.87
CA ARG A 13 -27.04 -7.69 8.69
C ARG A 13 -26.34 -6.61 7.88
N ASP A 14 -26.95 -5.46 7.69
CA ASP A 14 -26.36 -4.35 6.93
C ASP A 14 -25.23 -3.67 7.72
N ALA A 15 -25.37 -3.56 9.05
CA ALA A 15 -24.30 -3.12 9.95
C ALA A 15 -23.07 -4.05 9.88
N LEU A 16 -23.24 -5.36 9.75
CA LEU A 16 -22.12 -6.27 9.50
C LEU A 16 -21.56 -6.12 8.08
N ALA A 17 -22.41 -5.93 7.08
CA ALA A 17 -21.99 -5.89 5.68
C ALA A 17 -21.01 -4.75 5.38
N VAL A 18 -21.12 -3.61 6.07
CA VAL A 18 -20.26 -2.45 5.87
C VAL A 18 -18.90 -2.52 6.57
N LEU A 19 -18.64 -3.55 7.40
CA LEU A 19 -17.37 -3.68 8.13
C LEU A 19 -16.34 -4.49 7.32
N GLN A 20 -15.08 -4.06 7.36
CA GLN A 20 -13.92 -4.76 6.78
C GLN A 20 -12.85 -4.98 7.87
N PRO A 21 -13.04 -5.96 8.79
CA PRO A 21 -12.10 -6.24 9.86
C PRO A 21 -10.91 -7.09 9.42
N GLY A 22 -9.77 -6.89 10.08
CA GLY A 22 -8.67 -7.84 10.09
C GLY A 22 -8.90 -9.00 11.08
N PHE A 23 -7.98 -9.97 11.09
CA PHE A 23 -7.92 -11.04 12.08
C PHE A 23 -6.47 -11.50 12.29
N THR A 24 -6.23 -12.26 13.36
CA THR A 24 -4.91 -12.85 13.66
C THR A 24 -4.81 -14.30 13.19
N GLY A 25 -3.60 -14.71 12.80
CA GLY A 25 -3.30 -16.08 12.37
C GLY A 25 -3.41 -16.30 10.86
N THR A 26 -3.01 -17.50 10.44
CA THR A 26 -2.91 -17.94 9.03
C THR A 26 -4.06 -18.87 8.62
N THR A 27 -5.08 -19.00 9.46
CA THR A 27 -6.34 -19.68 9.18
C THR A 27 -7.50 -18.77 9.61
N ALA A 28 -8.63 -18.84 8.91
CA ALA A 28 -9.81 -18.08 9.30
C ALA A 28 -10.33 -18.60 10.65
N PRO A 29 -10.38 -17.77 11.71
CA PRO A 29 -10.85 -18.21 13.01
C PRO A 29 -12.36 -18.48 13.00
N ASP A 30 -12.83 -19.38 13.87
CA ASP A 30 -14.24 -19.80 13.91
C ASP A 30 -15.20 -18.62 14.07
N TRP A 31 -14.83 -17.61 14.86
CA TRP A 31 -15.66 -16.42 15.02
C TRP A 31 -15.87 -15.68 13.70
N LEU A 32 -14.83 -15.57 12.88
CA LEU A 32 -14.89 -14.85 11.62
C LEU A 32 -15.80 -15.58 10.64
N LEU A 33 -15.66 -16.90 10.54
CA LEU A 33 -16.53 -17.74 9.72
C LEU A 33 -18.01 -17.58 10.13
N ARG A 34 -18.31 -17.57 11.43
CA ARG A 34 -19.67 -17.27 11.93
C ARG A 34 -20.16 -15.89 11.47
N ARG A 35 -19.37 -14.83 11.64
CA ARG A 35 -19.78 -13.46 11.25
C ARG A 35 -19.95 -13.31 9.75
N VAL A 36 -19.12 -13.99 8.95
CA VAL A 36 -19.29 -14.07 7.49
C VAL A 36 -20.64 -14.70 7.13
N GLY A 37 -21.00 -15.81 7.77
CA GLY A 37 -22.31 -16.45 7.59
C GLY A 37 -23.51 -15.59 8.04
N GLU A 38 -23.30 -14.67 8.99
CA GLU A 38 -24.36 -13.78 9.50
C GLU A 38 -24.56 -12.49 8.70
N GLY A 39 -23.58 -12.07 7.90
CA GLY A 39 -23.70 -10.87 7.06
C GLY A 39 -22.42 -10.08 6.82
N LEU A 40 -21.30 -10.40 7.48
CA LEU A 40 -20.01 -9.76 7.22
C LEU A 40 -19.58 -10.07 5.79
N ALA A 41 -19.46 -9.02 4.97
CA ALA A 41 -19.27 -9.17 3.52
C ALA A 41 -17.81 -9.03 3.10
N SER A 42 -16.93 -8.57 3.99
CA SER A 42 -15.53 -8.27 3.68
C SER A 42 -14.61 -8.60 4.83
N VAL A 43 -13.36 -8.95 4.53
CA VAL A 43 -12.27 -9.14 5.48
C VAL A 43 -10.98 -8.52 4.95
N GLY A 44 -10.16 -7.96 5.83
CA GLY A 44 -8.84 -7.41 5.50
C GLY A 44 -7.71 -8.37 5.84
N LEU A 45 -6.75 -8.53 4.94
CA LEU A 45 -5.54 -9.32 5.13
C LEU A 45 -4.31 -8.44 5.34
N PHE A 46 -3.44 -8.90 6.22
CA PHE A 46 -2.16 -8.27 6.58
C PHE A 46 -1.02 -9.29 6.48
N GLY A 47 0.23 -8.84 6.58
CA GLY A 47 1.40 -9.72 6.44
C GLY A 47 1.35 -10.95 7.37
N ARG A 48 0.86 -10.78 8.60
CA ARG A 48 0.67 -11.86 9.58
C ARG A 48 -0.28 -12.99 9.14
N ASN A 49 -1.12 -12.77 8.13
CA ASN A 49 -2.07 -13.76 7.64
C ASN A 49 -1.47 -14.66 6.55
N ILE A 50 -0.25 -14.37 6.09
CA ILE A 50 0.32 -14.90 4.86
C ILE A 50 1.67 -15.56 5.15
N THR A 51 1.76 -16.84 4.85
CA THR A 51 3.03 -17.60 4.90
C THR A 51 3.42 -18.17 3.54
N SER A 52 2.44 -18.53 2.70
CA SER A 52 2.68 -18.96 1.33
C SER A 52 1.41 -18.76 0.47
N PRO A 53 1.53 -18.72 -0.87
CA PRO A 53 0.38 -18.66 -1.77
C PRO A 53 -0.62 -19.82 -1.56
N GLU A 54 -0.14 -21.03 -1.29
CA GLU A 54 -1.00 -22.22 -1.07
C GLU A 54 -1.79 -22.10 0.23
N GLN A 55 -1.13 -21.64 1.31
CA GLN A 55 -1.81 -21.39 2.58
C GLN A 55 -2.86 -20.28 2.44
N LEU A 56 -2.54 -19.20 1.73
CA LEU A 56 -3.48 -18.11 1.51
C LEU A 56 -4.68 -18.56 0.66
N THR A 57 -4.44 -19.36 -0.38
CA THR A 57 -5.51 -19.98 -1.19
C THR A 57 -6.44 -20.85 -0.33
N ALA A 58 -5.88 -21.64 0.59
CA ALA A 58 -6.68 -22.44 1.51
C ALA A 58 -7.49 -21.54 2.47
N LEU A 59 -6.89 -20.48 3.00
CA LEU A 59 -7.56 -19.50 3.86
C LEU A 59 -8.75 -18.83 3.15
N THR A 60 -8.54 -18.29 1.95
CA THR A 60 -9.62 -17.63 1.18
C THR A 60 -10.68 -18.61 0.70
N GLY A 61 -10.29 -19.85 0.39
CA GLY A 61 -11.22 -20.95 0.11
C GLY A 61 -12.14 -21.27 1.30
N ARG A 62 -11.62 -21.27 2.53
CA ARG A 62 -12.44 -21.45 3.74
C ARG A 62 -13.44 -20.32 3.95
N LEU A 63 -13.03 -19.06 3.77
CA LEU A 63 -13.94 -17.91 3.83
C LEU A 63 -15.07 -18.03 2.79
N ARG A 64 -14.73 -18.43 1.56
CA ARG A 64 -15.70 -18.62 0.48
C ARG A 64 -16.65 -19.77 0.67
N SER A 65 -16.23 -20.83 1.38
CA SER A 65 -17.15 -21.92 1.73
C SER A 65 -18.28 -21.48 2.65
N GLU A 66 -18.10 -20.39 3.40
CA GLU A 66 -19.17 -19.77 4.20
C GLU A 66 -19.96 -18.75 3.37
N ARG A 67 -19.28 -17.97 2.51
CA ARG A 67 -19.89 -16.96 1.65
C ARG A 67 -19.12 -16.81 0.33
N ASP A 68 -19.69 -17.28 -0.77
CA ASP A 68 -19.00 -17.34 -2.07
C ASP A 68 -18.56 -15.96 -2.62
N ASP A 69 -19.36 -14.92 -2.35
CA ASP A 69 -19.10 -13.53 -2.77
C ASP A 69 -18.30 -12.72 -1.73
N VAL A 70 -17.69 -13.32 -0.71
CA VAL A 70 -16.90 -12.56 0.29
C VAL A 70 -15.79 -11.73 -0.38
N LEU A 71 -15.69 -10.47 0.02
CA LEU A 71 -14.58 -9.59 -0.33
C LEU A 71 -13.39 -9.92 0.57
N VAL A 72 -12.27 -10.26 -0.05
CA VAL A 72 -10.99 -10.44 0.61
C VAL A 72 -10.11 -9.28 0.16
N ALA A 73 -9.90 -8.34 1.07
CA ALA A 73 -9.14 -7.12 0.87
C ALA A 73 -7.69 -7.30 1.33
N ILE A 74 -6.76 -6.61 0.69
CA ILE A 74 -5.35 -6.55 1.08
C ILE A 74 -4.77 -5.19 0.72
N ASP A 75 -3.66 -4.81 1.36
CA ASP A 75 -2.87 -3.65 0.96
C ASP A 75 -1.59 -4.04 0.19
N GLU A 76 -1.71 -4.38 -1.09
CA GLU A 76 -0.61 -4.80 -1.95
C GLU A 76 -0.33 -3.73 -3.03
N GLU A 77 0.49 -2.74 -2.69
CA GLU A 77 0.91 -1.67 -3.62
C GLU A 77 2.13 -2.08 -4.47
N GLY A 78 2.85 -3.13 -4.05
CA GLY A 78 4.21 -3.40 -4.50
C GLY A 78 5.21 -2.49 -3.79
N GLY A 79 6.48 -2.52 -4.20
CA GLY A 79 7.48 -1.70 -3.54
C GLY A 79 7.67 -2.09 -2.08
N ASP A 80 7.54 -1.10 -1.21
CA ASP A 80 7.69 -1.24 0.23
C ASP A 80 6.40 -1.70 0.93
N VAL A 81 5.24 -1.53 0.29
CA VAL A 81 3.95 -1.97 0.82
C VAL A 81 3.52 -3.24 0.11
N THR A 82 4.06 -4.35 0.62
CA THR A 82 3.73 -5.72 0.18
C THR A 82 3.27 -6.55 1.38
N ARG A 83 2.32 -7.44 1.13
CA ARG A 83 1.75 -8.37 2.11
C ARG A 83 1.92 -9.81 1.62
N LEU A 84 1.71 -10.06 0.33
CA LEU A 84 1.96 -11.36 -0.31
C LEU A 84 3.40 -11.82 -0.11
N GLU A 85 4.35 -10.88 -0.18
CA GLU A 85 5.78 -11.14 -0.21
C GLU A 85 6.51 -10.52 0.99
N VAL A 86 5.77 -10.23 2.07
CA VAL A 86 6.26 -9.50 3.25
C VAL A 86 7.53 -10.11 3.85
N THR A 87 7.68 -11.43 3.86
CA THR A 87 8.81 -12.12 4.50
C THR A 87 10.13 -12.01 3.72
N HIS A 88 10.09 -11.59 2.45
CA HIS A 88 11.25 -11.60 1.57
C HIS A 88 11.35 -10.40 0.62
N GLY A 89 10.46 -9.41 0.78
CA GLY A 89 10.39 -8.22 -0.07
C GLY A 89 9.72 -8.47 -1.41
N SER A 90 9.18 -7.40 -1.99
CA SER A 90 8.32 -7.46 -3.18
C SER A 90 9.05 -7.83 -4.47
N SER A 91 8.42 -8.69 -5.28
CA SER A 91 8.74 -8.95 -6.68
C SER A 91 8.38 -7.80 -7.63
N PHE A 92 7.71 -6.76 -7.15
CA PHE A 92 7.28 -5.63 -7.95
C PHE A 92 7.88 -4.34 -7.40
N PRO A 93 8.38 -3.44 -8.27
CA PRO A 93 8.85 -2.14 -7.80
C PRO A 93 7.65 -1.31 -7.33
N GLY A 94 7.93 -0.31 -6.49
CA GLY A 94 6.92 0.62 -6.00
C GLY A 94 6.48 1.64 -7.05
N ASN A 95 5.46 2.42 -6.70
CA ASN A 95 4.88 3.43 -7.58
C ASN A 95 5.91 4.46 -8.05
N PHE A 96 6.82 4.92 -7.18
CA PHE A 96 7.81 5.93 -7.58
C PHE A 96 8.82 5.42 -8.60
N ALA A 97 9.23 4.15 -8.50
CA ALA A 97 10.06 3.52 -9.52
C ALA A 97 9.32 3.42 -10.86
N LEU A 98 8.03 3.04 -10.87
CA LEU A 98 7.21 3.02 -12.07
C LEU A 98 7.03 4.42 -12.69
N GLY A 99 6.79 5.42 -11.85
CA GLY A 99 6.70 6.82 -12.28
C GLY A 99 8.03 7.38 -12.79
N SER A 100 9.16 6.97 -12.23
CA SER A 100 10.51 7.36 -12.68
C SER A 100 10.88 6.76 -14.04
N VAL A 101 10.24 5.65 -14.42
CA VAL A 101 10.33 5.08 -15.77
C VAL A 101 9.40 5.81 -16.76
N ASP A 102 8.29 6.37 -16.26
CA ASP A 102 7.25 7.08 -17.03
C ASP A 102 6.69 6.29 -18.22
N ASP A 103 6.43 5.00 -18.00
CA ASP A 103 5.83 4.09 -18.97
C ASP A 103 4.53 3.51 -18.43
N VAL A 104 3.39 4.04 -18.91
CA VAL A 104 2.06 3.61 -18.50
C VAL A 104 1.71 2.19 -18.97
N HIS A 105 2.33 1.70 -20.05
CA HIS A 105 2.13 0.32 -20.49
C HIS A 105 2.83 -0.65 -19.55
N LEU A 106 4.05 -0.32 -19.12
CA LEU A 106 4.77 -1.06 -18.09
C LEU A 106 4.02 -1.06 -16.76
N THR A 107 3.50 0.10 -16.34
CA THR A 107 2.70 0.23 -15.10
C THR A 107 1.46 -0.66 -15.14
N ARG A 108 0.72 -0.64 -16.26
CA ARG A 108 -0.44 -1.51 -16.45
C ARG A 108 -0.07 -2.99 -16.41
N ALA A 109 1.03 -3.39 -17.06
CA ALA A 109 1.49 -4.78 -17.08
C ALA A 109 1.93 -5.27 -15.69
N VAL A 110 2.64 -4.44 -14.93
CA VAL A 110 3.02 -4.72 -13.54
C VAL A 110 1.78 -4.91 -12.66
N ALA A 111 0.82 -3.97 -12.74
CA ALA A 111 -0.42 -4.07 -11.96
C ALA A 111 -1.28 -5.28 -12.34
N GLN A 112 -1.30 -5.66 -13.62
CA GLN A 112 -2.01 -6.85 -14.10
C GLN A 112 -1.38 -8.15 -13.58
N GLU A 113 -0.06 -8.26 -13.58
CA GLU A 113 0.63 -9.44 -13.03
C GLU A 113 0.51 -9.53 -11.50
N LEU A 114 0.59 -8.39 -10.79
CA LEU A 114 0.31 -8.31 -9.36
C LEU A 114 -1.14 -8.72 -9.06
N GLY A 115 -2.10 -8.22 -9.84
CA GLY A 115 -3.51 -8.60 -9.75
C GLY A 115 -3.75 -10.09 -10.01
N ARG A 116 -3.05 -10.70 -10.97
CA ARG A 116 -3.14 -12.14 -11.24
C ARG A 116 -2.70 -12.96 -10.02
N ARG A 117 -1.55 -12.62 -9.42
CA ARG A 117 -1.04 -13.32 -8.21
C ARG A 117 -2.00 -13.20 -7.03
N LEU A 118 -2.61 -12.02 -6.86
CA LEU A 118 -3.67 -11.78 -5.87
C LEU A 118 -4.90 -12.66 -6.12
N ALA A 119 -5.41 -12.66 -7.36
CA ALA A 119 -6.59 -13.42 -7.75
C ALA A 119 -6.40 -14.93 -7.56
N GLU A 120 -5.21 -15.47 -7.89
CA GLU A 120 -4.85 -16.88 -7.67
C GLU A 120 -4.90 -17.28 -6.20
N CYS A 121 -4.50 -16.37 -5.31
CA CYS A 121 -4.60 -16.58 -3.86
C CYS A 121 -6.01 -16.33 -3.31
N GLY A 122 -6.95 -15.94 -4.17
CA GLY A 122 -8.32 -15.62 -3.80
C GLY A 122 -8.52 -14.23 -3.18
N VAL A 123 -7.57 -13.32 -3.34
CA VAL A 123 -7.80 -11.89 -3.03
C VAL A 123 -8.55 -11.25 -4.19
N ASN A 124 -9.55 -10.43 -3.89
CA ASN A 124 -10.42 -9.82 -4.93
C ASN A 124 -10.70 -8.32 -4.73
N LEU A 125 -10.17 -7.72 -3.67
CA LEU A 125 -10.12 -6.29 -3.44
C LEU A 125 -8.68 -5.93 -3.03
N ASN A 126 -8.07 -4.95 -3.69
CA ASN A 126 -6.76 -4.46 -3.32
C ASN A 126 -6.87 -2.97 -2.99
N TRP A 127 -6.38 -2.57 -1.82
CA TRP A 127 -6.28 -1.19 -1.36
C TRP A 127 -5.15 -0.45 -2.08
N ALA A 128 -5.15 -0.48 -3.42
CA ALA A 128 -4.16 0.14 -4.29
C ALA A 128 -4.81 0.61 -5.60
N PRO A 129 -4.22 1.59 -6.30
CA PRO A 129 -2.96 2.28 -5.99
C PRO A 129 -3.13 3.51 -5.10
N SER A 130 -2.01 3.99 -4.52
CA SER A 130 -1.92 5.39 -4.08
C SER A 130 -1.95 6.31 -5.31
N ALA A 131 -2.79 7.33 -5.25
CA ALA A 131 -2.97 8.40 -6.21
C ALA A 131 -2.51 9.75 -5.64
N ASP A 132 -1.85 9.72 -4.48
CA ASP A 132 -1.31 10.90 -3.83
C ASP A 132 -0.21 11.53 -4.68
N VAL A 133 -0.22 12.86 -4.84
CA VAL A 133 0.86 13.60 -5.49
C VAL A 133 1.87 13.98 -4.42
N ASN A 134 3.07 13.38 -4.42
CA ASN A 134 4.09 13.64 -3.39
C ASN A 134 4.77 15.00 -3.60
N SER A 135 4.02 16.09 -3.44
CA SER A 135 4.49 17.47 -3.62
C SER A 135 5.41 17.94 -2.50
N ASN A 136 5.29 17.35 -1.31
CA ASN A 136 6.22 17.59 -0.21
C ASN A 136 7.29 16.48 -0.18
N PRO A 137 8.56 16.76 -0.52
CA PRO A 137 9.62 15.76 -0.44
C PRO A 137 9.90 15.29 0.99
N GLY A 138 9.52 16.08 2.00
CA GLY A 138 9.61 15.72 3.41
C GLY A 138 8.48 14.81 3.91
N ASN A 139 7.54 14.39 3.06
CA ASN A 139 6.43 13.53 3.45
C ASN A 139 6.94 12.17 3.96
N PRO A 140 6.68 11.80 5.23
CA PRO A 140 7.15 10.54 5.79
C PRO A 140 6.28 9.34 5.41
N VAL A 141 5.04 9.57 4.94
CA VAL A 141 4.02 8.53 4.77
C VAL A 141 3.89 8.05 3.33
N ILE A 142 3.87 8.99 2.38
CA ILE A 142 3.64 8.69 0.96
C ILE A 142 4.98 8.39 0.28
N GLY A 143 5.83 9.39 0.10
CA GLY A 143 7.16 9.21 -0.47
C GLY A 143 7.16 8.35 -1.74
N VAL A 144 7.87 7.21 -1.69
CA VAL A 144 7.96 6.26 -2.82
C VAL A 144 6.66 5.51 -3.16
N ARG A 145 5.61 5.62 -2.33
CA ARG A 145 4.26 5.09 -2.59
C ARG A 145 3.49 5.95 -3.58
N SER A 146 3.90 7.20 -3.81
CA SER A 146 3.38 7.99 -4.93
C SER A 146 4.12 7.66 -6.22
N PHE A 147 3.45 7.82 -7.37
CA PHE A 147 4.14 7.78 -8.66
C PHE A 147 5.08 8.98 -8.87
N GLY A 148 4.92 10.07 -8.11
CA GLY A 148 5.83 11.22 -8.14
C GLY A 148 5.17 12.54 -7.76
N ALA A 149 5.97 13.61 -7.84
CA ALA A 149 5.53 14.97 -7.53
C ALA A 149 4.80 15.67 -8.69
N ASP A 150 4.93 15.17 -9.93
CA ASP A 150 4.21 15.71 -11.08
C ASP A 150 2.77 15.19 -11.13
N THR A 151 1.81 16.12 -11.08
CA THR A 151 0.37 15.82 -11.03
C THR A 151 -0.11 14.99 -12.22
N ARG A 152 0.33 15.32 -13.45
CA ARG A 152 -0.12 14.62 -14.66
C ARG A 152 0.49 13.23 -14.76
N LEU A 153 1.69 13.05 -14.22
CA LEU A 153 2.38 11.78 -14.09
C LEU A 153 1.64 10.88 -13.12
N ALA A 154 1.38 11.36 -11.91
CA ALA A 154 0.58 10.63 -10.94
C ALA A 154 -0.76 10.18 -11.55
N ALA A 155 -1.48 11.08 -12.20
CA ALA A 155 -2.78 10.77 -12.80
C ALA A 155 -2.76 9.68 -13.88
N ARG A 156 -1.82 9.74 -14.85
CA ARG A 156 -1.75 8.73 -15.93
C ARG A 156 -1.30 7.35 -15.42
N HIS A 157 -0.41 7.32 -14.42
CA HIS A 157 0.03 6.08 -13.81
C HIS A 157 -1.03 5.46 -12.90
N THR A 158 -1.75 6.27 -12.11
CA THR A 158 -2.91 5.82 -11.33
C THR A 158 -3.94 5.13 -12.21
N ALA A 159 -4.33 5.74 -13.33
CA ALA A 159 -5.27 5.14 -14.27
C ALA A 159 -4.74 3.81 -14.84
N ALA A 160 -3.48 3.78 -15.28
CA ALA A 160 -2.87 2.57 -15.82
C ALA A 160 -2.81 1.41 -14.82
N TYR A 161 -2.49 1.70 -13.55
CA TYR A 161 -2.46 0.71 -12.48
C TYR A 161 -3.87 0.13 -12.22
N ILE A 162 -4.89 1.01 -12.14
CA ILE A 162 -6.29 0.60 -11.94
C ILE A 162 -6.76 -0.32 -13.07
N GLU A 163 -6.49 0.06 -14.32
CA GLU A 163 -6.84 -0.76 -15.49
C GLU A 163 -6.18 -2.14 -15.45
N GLY A 164 -4.88 -2.20 -15.12
CA GLY A 164 -4.14 -3.46 -15.04
C GLY A 164 -4.67 -4.39 -13.95
N LEU A 165 -4.83 -3.86 -12.74
CA LEU A 165 -5.33 -4.62 -11.59
C LEU A 165 -6.76 -5.16 -11.83
N GLN A 166 -7.66 -4.31 -12.35
CA GLN A 166 -9.04 -4.69 -12.62
C GLN A 166 -9.17 -5.65 -13.82
N ALA A 167 -8.24 -5.61 -14.78
CA ALA A 167 -8.18 -6.59 -15.87
C ALA A 167 -7.84 -8.00 -15.38
N ALA A 168 -7.21 -8.13 -14.20
CA ALA A 168 -6.98 -9.41 -13.53
C ALA A 168 -8.16 -9.84 -12.63
N GLY A 169 -9.28 -9.11 -12.65
CA GLY A 169 -10.47 -9.40 -11.85
C GLY A 169 -10.39 -8.96 -10.39
N VAL A 170 -9.37 -8.19 -10.01
CA VAL A 170 -9.21 -7.64 -8.65
C VAL A 170 -9.71 -6.19 -8.63
N ALA A 171 -10.61 -5.87 -7.70
CA ALA A 171 -11.11 -4.51 -7.55
C ALA A 171 -10.00 -3.57 -7.06
N ALA A 172 -9.76 -2.47 -7.78
CA ALA A 172 -8.86 -1.41 -7.33
C ALA A 172 -9.56 -0.52 -6.30
N CYS A 173 -8.76 0.03 -5.39
CA CYS A 173 -9.20 1.01 -4.41
C CYS A 173 -8.20 2.16 -4.35
N THR A 174 -8.57 3.27 -4.99
CA THR A 174 -7.70 4.45 -5.12
C THR A 174 -7.61 5.19 -3.80
N LYS A 175 -6.41 5.56 -3.36
CA LYS A 175 -6.18 6.18 -2.04
C LYS A 175 -5.12 7.29 -2.08
N HIS A 176 -5.06 8.24 -1.15
CA HIS A 176 -5.96 8.42 -0.01
C HIS A 176 -6.72 9.74 -0.21
N PHE A 177 -8.00 9.66 -0.54
CA PHE A 177 -8.82 10.81 -0.92
C PHE A 177 -9.02 11.80 0.24
N PRO A 178 -8.92 13.13 0.04
CA PRO A 178 -8.74 13.84 -1.24
C PRO A 178 -7.28 14.07 -1.68
N GLY A 179 -6.31 13.46 -1.02
CA GLY A 179 -4.88 13.53 -1.34
C GLY A 179 -4.05 13.74 -0.08
N HIS A 180 -3.08 12.85 0.19
CA HIS A 180 -2.24 12.84 1.40
C HIS A 180 -0.76 13.15 1.11
N GLY A 181 -0.49 13.67 -0.09
CA GLY A 181 0.88 13.86 -0.59
C GLY A 181 1.59 15.12 -0.07
N ASP A 182 0.86 16.07 0.50
CA ASP A 182 1.37 17.36 0.99
C ASP A 182 1.34 17.46 2.53
N THR A 183 1.78 16.41 3.23
CA THR A 183 1.88 16.39 4.70
C THR A 183 3.34 16.26 5.16
N ALA A 184 3.64 16.79 6.34
CA ALA A 184 4.85 16.51 7.11
C ALA A 184 4.57 15.67 8.38
N VAL A 185 3.29 15.34 8.63
CA VAL A 185 2.81 14.61 9.80
C VAL A 185 2.24 13.26 9.36
N ASP A 186 2.59 12.21 10.09
CA ASP A 186 2.05 10.87 9.87
C ASP A 186 0.67 10.69 10.51
N SER A 187 -0.33 10.30 9.70
CA SER A 187 -1.71 10.03 10.16
C SER A 187 -1.82 8.88 11.15
N HIS A 188 -0.83 8.00 11.21
CA HIS A 188 -0.79 6.93 12.21
C HIS A 188 -0.48 7.46 13.62
N LEU A 189 0.11 8.66 13.73
CA LEU A 189 0.60 9.22 15.00
C LEU A 189 -0.19 10.47 15.46
N ALA A 190 -0.69 11.26 14.50
CA ALA A 190 -1.48 12.46 14.77
C ALA A 190 -2.35 12.81 13.56
N LEU A 191 -3.36 13.67 13.74
CA LEU A 191 -4.21 14.15 12.65
C LEU A 191 -3.41 15.10 11.72
N PRO A 192 -3.08 14.71 10.47
CA PRO A 192 -2.38 15.58 9.54
C PRO A 192 -3.33 16.67 9.04
N ARG A 193 -2.77 17.85 8.79
CA ARG A 193 -3.50 19.00 8.27
C ARG A 193 -2.89 19.41 6.93
N ILE A 194 -3.72 19.52 5.91
CA ILE A 194 -3.32 20.02 4.59
C ILE A 194 -3.90 21.41 4.40
N ASP A 195 -3.03 22.42 4.35
CA ASP A 195 -3.36 23.85 4.28
C ASP A 195 -3.31 24.41 2.85
N VAL A 196 -3.81 23.64 1.87
CA VAL A 196 -3.92 24.08 0.48
C VAL A 196 -5.25 24.78 0.23
N ASP A 197 -5.27 25.75 -0.69
CA ASP A 197 -6.52 26.36 -1.15
C ASP A 197 -7.28 25.45 -2.13
N LEU A 198 -8.55 25.80 -2.42
CA LEU A 198 -9.40 25.01 -3.30
C LEU A 198 -8.86 24.94 -4.74
N ASP A 199 -8.26 26.02 -5.23
CA ASP A 199 -7.69 26.06 -6.57
C ASP A 199 -6.54 25.07 -6.71
N THR A 200 -5.65 25.03 -5.72
CA THR A 200 -4.56 24.04 -5.62
C THR A 200 -5.12 22.63 -5.51
N LEU A 201 -6.08 22.40 -4.60
CA LEU A 201 -6.76 21.12 -4.43
C LEU A 201 -7.28 20.57 -5.76
N HIS A 202 -8.00 21.40 -6.53
CA HIS A 202 -8.52 20.99 -7.82
C HIS A 202 -7.45 20.80 -8.90
N ALA A 203 -6.40 21.62 -8.89
CA ALA A 203 -5.35 21.60 -9.89
C ALA A 203 -4.26 20.54 -9.66
N ARG A 204 -4.11 20.03 -8.42
CA ARG A 204 -3.04 19.12 -8.03
C ARG A 204 -3.57 17.83 -7.39
N GLU A 205 -4.21 17.90 -6.24
CA GLU A 205 -4.60 16.75 -5.43
C GLU A 205 -5.69 15.91 -6.10
N LEU A 206 -6.71 16.55 -6.67
CA LEU A 206 -7.87 15.86 -7.23
C LEU A 206 -7.65 15.34 -8.65
N VAL A 207 -6.60 15.75 -9.33
CA VAL A 207 -6.36 15.36 -10.73
C VAL A 207 -6.15 13.85 -10.87
N PRO A 208 -5.33 13.17 -10.03
CA PRO A 208 -5.25 11.71 -10.06
C PRO A 208 -6.56 11.00 -9.70
N PHE A 209 -7.37 11.55 -8.78
CA PHE A 209 -8.67 10.96 -8.46
C PHE A 209 -9.69 11.10 -9.60
N ARG A 210 -9.69 12.22 -10.33
CA ARG A 210 -10.50 12.36 -11.56
C ARG A 210 -10.07 11.33 -12.61
N ALA A 211 -8.78 11.09 -12.77
CA ALA A 211 -8.26 10.05 -13.66
C ALA A 211 -8.65 8.63 -13.20
N ALA A 212 -8.61 8.36 -11.89
CA ALA A 212 -9.03 7.09 -11.30
C ALA A 212 -10.53 6.80 -11.52
N ILE A 213 -11.38 7.81 -11.33
CA ILE A 213 -12.82 7.72 -11.59
C ILE A 213 -13.06 7.44 -13.08
N ALA A 214 -12.38 8.16 -13.97
CA ALA A 214 -12.48 7.95 -15.42
C ALA A 214 -11.99 6.56 -15.86
N ALA A 215 -10.98 6.00 -15.19
CA ALA A 215 -10.49 4.63 -15.39
C ALA A 215 -11.43 3.56 -14.79
N GLY A 216 -12.52 3.98 -14.12
CA GLY A 216 -13.53 3.10 -13.57
C GLY A 216 -13.11 2.37 -12.30
N SER A 217 -12.32 3.03 -11.44
CA SER A 217 -11.95 2.54 -10.11
C SER A 217 -13.18 2.04 -9.36
N LYS A 218 -13.11 0.84 -8.77
CA LYS A 218 -14.24 0.23 -8.06
C LYS A 218 -14.43 0.76 -6.65
N SER A 219 -13.35 1.21 -6.02
CA SER A 219 -13.35 1.72 -4.67
C SER A 219 -12.47 2.97 -4.55
N VAL A 220 -12.78 3.86 -3.62
CA VAL A 220 -11.94 4.99 -3.22
C VAL A 220 -11.83 4.97 -1.70
N MET A 221 -10.60 5.01 -1.19
CA MET A 221 -10.31 5.09 0.24
C MET A 221 -10.11 6.55 0.64
N SER A 222 -10.82 6.99 1.68
CA SER A 222 -10.64 8.33 2.27
C SER A 222 -9.46 8.37 3.24
N ALA A 223 -8.78 9.51 3.33
CA ALA A 223 -7.69 9.76 4.26
C ALA A 223 -8.20 10.39 5.57
N HIS A 224 -7.53 10.09 6.69
CA HIS A 224 -7.78 10.76 7.97
C HIS A 224 -6.98 12.06 8.06
N ILE A 225 -7.29 13.03 7.20
CA ILE A 225 -6.63 14.33 7.14
C ILE A 225 -7.62 15.48 7.34
N LEU A 226 -7.20 16.54 8.01
CA LEU A 226 -7.94 17.79 8.09
C LEU A 226 -7.65 18.65 6.85
N LEU A 227 -8.69 19.05 6.13
CA LEU A 227 -8.59 19.90 4.94
C LEU A 227 -9.46 21.16 5.14
N PRO A 228 -8.93 22.21 5.79
CA PRO A 228 -9.69 23.34 6.30
C PRO A 228 -10.40 24.18 5.23
N ALA A 229 -9.89 24.13 3.99
CA ALA A 229 -10.52 24.79 2.85
C ALA A 229 -11.92 24.21 2.53
N LEU A 230 -12.21 22.97 2.94
CA LEU A 230 -13.51 22.32 2.78
C LEU A 230 -14.23 22.09 4.11
N ASP A 231 -13.49 21.61 5.12
CA ASP A 231 -14.02 21.34 6.45
C ASP A 231 -12.93 21.59 7.52
N PRO A 232 -13.03 22.68 8.29
CA PRO A 232 -12.05 23.00 9.32
C PRO A 232 -12.22 22.19 10.61
N ASP A 233 -13.33 21.47 10.76
CA ASP A 233 -13.71 20.83 12.03
C ASP A 233 -13.61 19.30 11.99
N ARG A 234 -13.60 18.69 10.80
CA ARG A 234 -13.61 17.25 10.64
C ARG A 234 -12.58 16.74 9.65
N PRO A 235 -11.92 15.59 9.94
CA PRO A 235 -11.13 14.91 8.94
C PRO A 235 -11.97 14.52 7.72
N ALA A 236 -11.33 14.38 6.56
CA ALA A 236 -11.97 14.04 5.29
C ALA A 236 -12.88 12.80 5.40
N THR A 237 -12.44 11.75 6.10
CA THR A 237 -13.24 10.54 6.37
C THR A 237 -14.56 10.80 7.11
N LEU A 238 -14.66 11.85 7.92
CA LEU A 238 -15.83 12.17 8.74
C LEU A 238 -16.60 13.41 8.22
N SER A 239 -16.20 13.98 7.09
CA SER A 239 -16.74 15.21 6.53
C SER A 239 -17.76 14.93 5.41
N PRO A 240 -19.05 15.27 5.59
CA PRO A 240 -20.04 15.22 4.52
C PRO A 240 -19.70 16.12 3.34
N GLN A 241 -19.05 17.27 3.57
CA GLN A 241 -18.59 18.16 2.50
C GLN A 241 -17.59 17.46 1.59
N ILE A 242 -16.73 16.61 2.13
CA ILE A 242 -15.66 15.94 1.38
C ILE A 242 -16.15 14.62 0.77
N LEU A 243 -16.74 13.70 1.54
CA LEU A 243 -17.16 12.41 0.99
C LEU A 243 -18.41 12.51 0.12
N THR A 244 -19.41 13.28 0.55
CA THR A 244 -20.66 13.44 -0.22
C THR A 244 -20.57 14.62 -1.17
N GLY A 245 -20.20 15.81 -0.70
CA GLY A 245 -20.15 17.03 -1.52
C GLY A 245 -19.12 16.94 -2.64
N LEU A 246 -17.85 16.71 -2.29
CA LEU A 246 -16.78 16.67 -3.27
C LEU A 246 -16.75 15.34 -4.04
N LEU A 247 -16.58 14.20 -3.36
CA LEU A 247 -16.37 12.91 -4.06
C LEU A 247 -17.64 12.40 -4.77
N ARG A 248 -18.76 12.26 -4.04
CA ARG A 248 -20.00 11.70 -4.61
C ARG A 248 -20.66 12.66 -5.60
N GLN A 249 -20.81 13.95 -5.24
CA GLN A 249 -21.58 14.90 -6.04
C GLN A 249 -20.73 15.64 -7.08
N GLU A 250 -19.66 16.33 -6.69
CA GLU A 250 -18.88 17.14 -7.65
C GLU A 250 -18.06 16.27 -8.62
N LEU A 251 -17.36 15.26 -8.10
CA LEU A 251 -16.56 14.35 -8.93
C LEU A 251 -17.40 13.24 -9.58
N GLY A 252 -18.66 13.07 -9.16
CA GLY A 252 -19.60 12.10 -9.73
C GLY A 252 -19.19 10.65 -9.51
N TYR A 253 -18.50 10.33 -8.42
CA TYR A 253 -18.04 8.97 -8.15
C TYR A 253 -19.17 8.10 -7.60
N ASP A 254 -19.58 7.05 -8.32
CA ASP A 254 -20.67 6.14 -7.93
C ASP A 254 -20.19 4.80 -7.33
N GLY A 255 -18.89 4.55 -7.25
CA GLY A 255 -18.35 3.32 -6.68
C GLY A 255 -18.41 3.26 -5.14
N LEU A 256 -17.72 2.27 -4.56
CA LEU A 256 -17.62 2.12 -3.11
C LEU A 256 -16.70 3.20 -2.51
N ILE A 257 -17.13 3.88 -1.45
CA ILE A 257 -16.26 4.72 -0.62
C ILE A 257 -15.90 3.91 0.63
N VAL A 258 -14.62 3.69 0.88
CA VAL A 258 -14.13 3.02 2.09
C VAL A 258 -13.31 4.00 2.94
N THR A 259 -13.32 3.82 4.25
CA THR A 259 -12.42 4.59 5.13
C THR A 259 -10.99 4.05 5.05
N ASP A 260 -9.99 4.87 5.36
CA ASP A 260 -8.74 4.32 5.92
C ASP A 260 -9.03 3.65 7.28
N ALA A 261 -8.03 3.00 7.87
CA ALA A 261 -8.19 2.21 9.09
C ALA A 261 -8.66 3.07 10.27
N VAL A 262 -9.93 2.88 10.70
CA VAL A 262 -10.53 3.71 11.77
C VAL A 262 -9.87 3.51 13.15
N GLU A 263 -9.06 2.46 13.32
CA GLU A 263 -8.22 2.27 14.51
C GLU A 263 -7.05 3.26 14.60
N MET A 264 -6.67 3.94 13.51
CA MET A 264 -5.60 4.92 13.52
C MET A 264 -5.93 6.08 14.46
N ASP A 265 -4.90 6.61 15.14
CA ASP A 265 -5.06 7.63 16.19
C ASP A 265 -5.77 8.90 15.72
N ALA A 266 -5.65 9.26 14.43
CA ALA A 266 -6.36 10.38 13.82
C ALA A 266 -7.89 10.28 13.96
N ILE A 267 -8.44 9.06 14.09
CA ILE A 267 -9.86 8.81 14.36
C ILE A 267 -10.06 8.26 15.78
N ALA A 268 -9.39 7.16 16.12
CA ALA A 268 -9.58 6.45 17.37
C ALA A 268 -9.28 7.33 18.60
N GLY A 269 -8.22 8.14 18.54
CA GLY A 269 -7.80 9.00 19.65
C GLY A 269 -8.76 10.16 19.95
N THR A 270 -9.51 10.64 18.95
CA THR A 270 -10.39 11.82 19.08
C THR A 270 -11.87 11.44 19.21
N TYR A 271 -12.32 10.48 18.40
CA TYR A 271 -13.74 10.11 18.31
C TYR A 271 -14.01 8.74 18.93
N GLY A 272 -13.03 7.85 18.96
CA GLY A 272 -13.23 6.42 19.19
C GLY A 272 -13.77 5.71 17.95
N ILE A 273 -13.48 4.41 17.84
CA ILE A 273 -13.77 3.62 16.63
C ILE A 273 -15.28 3.48 16.36
N GLU A 274 -16.11 3.35 17.40
CA GLU A 274 -17.56 3.21 17.26
C GLU A 274 -18.19 4.49 16.72
N ARG A 275 -17.88 5.62 17.36
CA ARG A 275 -18.41 6.93 16.97
C ARG A 275 -17.85 7.36 15.62
N GLY A 276 -16.56 7.14 15.39
CA GLY A 276 -15.89 7.40 14.11
C GLY A 276 -16.58 6.65 12.97
N SER A 277 -16.93 5.37 13.18
CA SER A 277 -17.62 4.56 12.18
C SER A 277 -19.02 5.08 11.83
N VAL A 278 -19.80 5.47 12.85
CA VAL A 278 -21.12 6.09 12.63
C VAL A 278 -20.99 7.39 11.86
N LEU A 279 -20.05 8.26 12.24
CA LEU A 279 -19.79 9.54 11.59
C LEU A 279 -19.31 9.36 10.14
N ALA A 280 -18.47 8.37 9.87
CA ALA A 280 -17.98 8.08 8.52
C ALA A 280 -19.12 7.64 7.59
N LEU A 281 -19.99 6.72 8.05
CA LEU A 281 -21.17 6.31 7.28
C LEU A 281 -22.11 7.50 7.05
N ALA A 282 -22.35 8.31 8.08
CA ALA A 282 -23.17 9.52 7.96
C ALA A 282 -22.57 10.56 7.00
N ALA A 283 -21.24 10.64 6.89
CA ALA A 283 -20.53 11.52 5.97
C ALA A 283 -20.60 11.05 4.51
N GLY A 284 -20.79 9.75 4.28
CA GLY A 284 -20.93 9.16 2.94
C GLY A 284 -20.00 7.99 2.65
N ALA A 285 -19.20 7.52 3.62
CA ALA A 285 -18.49 6.26 3.48
C ALA A 285 -19.48 5.09 3.42
N ASP A 286 -19.16 4.07 2.62
CA ASP A 286 -19.98 2.88 2.39
C ASP A 286 -19.42 1.65 3.11
N ALA A 287 -18.11 1.64 3.38
CA ALA A 287 -17.43 0.58 4.10
C ALA A 287 -16.43 1.15 5.11
N ILE A 288 -16.22 0.41 6.19
CA ILE A 288 -15.33 0.77 7.29
C ILE A 288 -14.15 -0.20 7.30
N CYS A 289 -12.97 0.30 6.92
CA CYS A 289 -11.73 -0.41 7.19
C CYS A 289 -11.45 -0.33 8.68
N VAL A 290 -11.49 -1.45 9.40
CA VAL A 290 -11.21 -1.44 10.84
C VAL A 290 -9.71 -1.24 11.09
N GLY A 291 -8.89 -1.90 10.27
CA GLY A 291 -7.44 -1.93 10.40
C GLY A 291 -6.91 -3.30 10.79
N GLY A 292 -5.63 -3.33 11.15
CA GLY A 292 -4.86 -4.54 11.44
C GLY A 292 -4.55 -4.75 12.92
N GLY A 293 -4.54 -3.72 13.75
CA GLY A 293 -4.28 -3.83 15.19
C GLY A 293 -5.44 -4.49 15.93
N LEU A 294 -6.67 -4.04 15.66
CA LEU A 294 -7.91 -4.55 16.23
C LEU A 294 -8.46 -5.68 15.35
N ALA A 295 -8.28 -6.91 15.82
CA ALA A 295 -8.38 -8.12 15.00
C ALA A 295 -9.17 -9.25 15.68
N ASP A 296 -10.10 -8.90 16.56
CA ASP A 296 -10.89 -9.80 17.40
C ASP A 296 -12.41 -9.66 17.18
N GLU A 297 -13.17 -10.67 17.64
CA GLU A 297 -14.63 -10.71 17.51
C GLU A 297 -15.32 -9.57 18.28
N GLU A 298 -14.82 -9.19 19.46
CA GLU A 298 -15.44 -8.17 20.31
C GLU A 298 -15.44 -6.81 19.61
N THR A 299 -14.34 -6.45 18.94
CA THR A 299 -14.26 -5.24 18.11
C THR A 299 -15.36 -5.21 17.05
N VAL A 300 -15.54 -6.32 16.29
CA VAL A 300 -16.57 -6.40 15.24
C VAL A 300 -17.97 -6.25 15.83
N LEU A 301 -18.24 -6.89 16.97
CA LEU A 301 -19.53 -6.80 17.66
C LEU A 301 -19.82 -5.38 18.16
N ARG A 302 -18.83 -4.71 18.76
CA ARG A 302 -18.95 -3.32 19.24
C ARG A 302 -19.27 -2.36 18.11
N LEU A 303 -18.56 -2.46 16.98
CA LEU A 303 -18.81 -1.63 15.81
C LEU A 303 -20.21 -1.88 15.24
N ARG A 304 -20.59 -3.14 15.04
CA ARG A 304 -21.95 -3.51 14.60
C ARG A 304 -23.01 -2.93 15.53
N ASP A 305 -22.87 -3.12 16.84
CA ASP A 305 -23.86 -2.68 17.82
C ASP A 305 -23.97 -1.15 17.88
N ALA A 306 -22.85 -0.43 17.71
CA ALA A 306 -22.85 1.01 17.59
C ALA A 306 -23.63 1.50 16.36
N LEU A 307 -23.44 0.86 15.20
CA LEU A 307 -24.19 1.18 13.98
C LEU A 307 -25.69 0.90 14.15
N VAL A 308 -26.06 -0.25 14.71
CA VAL A 308 -27.46 -0.60 15.00
C VAL A 308 -28.08 0.39 15.98
N ALA A 309 -27.36 0.78 17.04
CA ALA A 309 -27.82 1.76 18.01
C ALA A 309 -28.03 3.13 17.38
N ALA A 310 -27.10 3.58 16.51
CA ALA A 310 -27.21 4.84 15.78
C ALA A 310 -28.42 4.87 14.84
N VAL A 311 -28.75 3.74 14.20
CA VAL A 311 -29.98 3.64 13.40
C VAL A 311 -31.23 3.73 14.26
N ARG A 312 -31.26 3.00 15.38
CA ARG A 312 -32.41 2.99 16.30
C ARG A 312 -32.64 4.34 16.99
N SER A 313 -31.59 5.10 17.24
CA SER A 313 -31.69 6.45 17.81
C SER A 313 -32.04 7.53 16.79
N GLY A 314 -31.93 7.22 15.48
CA GLY A 314 -32.13 8.17 14.38
C GLY A 314 -30.91 9.03 14.07
N GLU A 315 -29.75 8.74 14.66
CA GLU A 315 -28.49 9.42 14.32
C GLU A 315 -28.00 9.06 12.91
N LEU A 316 -28.12 7.78 12.54
CA LEU A 316 -27.89 7.28 11.20
C LEU A 316 -29.23 6.84 10.62
N THR A 317 -29.58 7.21 9.39
CA THR A 317 -30.83 6.71 8.81
C THR A 317 -30.67 5.25 8.39
N GLU A 318 -31.72 4.45 8.53
CA GLU A 318 -31.72 3.05 8.06
C GLU A 318 -31.46 2.98 6.54
N GLU A 319 -32.01 3.93 5.78
CA GLU A 319 -31.76 4.08 4.34
C GLU A 319 -30.28 4.31 4.01
N ARG A 320 -29.57 5.14 4.80
CA ARG A 320 -28.14 5.39 4.58
C ARG A 320 -27.33 4.11 4.79
N LEU A 321 -27.61 3.35 5.86
CA LEU A 321 -26.93 2.09 6.13
C LEU A 321 -27.24 1.04 5.04
N ALA A 322 -28.49 0.96 4.60
CA ALA A 322 -28.90 0.06 3.53
C ALA A 322 -28.23 0.40 2.19
N ASP A 323 -28.10 1.68 1.82
CA ASP A 323 -27.35 2.12 0.64
C ASP A 323 -25.87 1.73 0.71
N ALA A 324 -25.22 1.98 1.85
CA ALA A 324 -23.83 1.59 2.09
C ALA A 324 -23.64 0.06 1.93
N ALA A 325 -24.48 -0.74 2.59
CA ALA A 325 -24.44 -2.19 2.49
C ALA A 325 -24.73 -2.68 1.06
N ALA A 326 -25.64 -2.03 0.33
CA ALA A 326 -25.93 -2.36 -1.06
C ALA A 326 -24.71 -2.12 -1.97
N ARG A 327 -23.95 -1.05 -1.76
CA ARG A 327 -22.70 -0.77 -2.50
C ARG A 327 -21.61 -1.78 -2.21
N VAL A 328 -21.45 -2.22 -0.96
CA VAL A 328 -20.53 -3.32 -0.61
C VAL A 328 -20.93 -4.60 -1.34
N ARG A 329 -22.21 -5.00 -1.29
CA ARG A 329 -22.72 -6.19 -1.99
C ARG A 329 -22.59 -6.07 -3.51
N ALA A 330 -22.75 -4.87 -4.07
CA ALA A 330 -22.57 -4.63 -5.50
C ALA A 330 -21.10 -4.84 -5.93
N LEU A 331 -20.14 -4.40 -5.13
CA LEU A 331 -18.72 -4.68 -5.35
C LEU A 331 -18.44 -6.19 -5.25
N ALA A 332 -18.97 -6.84 -4.22
CA ALA A 332 -18.89 -8.29 -4.02
C ALA A 332 -19.42 -9.08 -5.23
N SER A 333 -20.56 -8.66 -5.76
CA SER A 333 -21.16 -9.24 -6.97
C SER A 333 -20.31 -8.99 -8.22
N TRP A 334 -19.65 -7.83 -8.32
CA TRP A 334 -18.75 -7.52 -9.44
C TRP A 334 -17.51 -8.43 -9.41
N THR A 335 -16.87 -8.60 -8.25
CA THR A 335 -15.68 -9.45 -8.12
C THR A 335 -16.00 -10.92 -8.36
N GLN A 336 -17.17 -11.41 -7.93
CA GLN A 336 -17.62 -12.77 -8.20
C GLN A 336 -17.79 -13.03 -9.70
N ARG A 337 -18.40 -12.09 -10.45
CA ARG A 337 -18.53 -12.19 -11.92
C ARG A 337 -17.17 -12.13 -12.60
N ALA A 338 -16.33 -11.15 -12.22
CA ALA A 338 -15.00 -10.99 -12.78
C ALA A 338 -14.15 -12.27 -12.60
N ARG A 339 -14.27 -12.96 -11.46
CA ARG A 339 -13.61 -14.26 -11.21
C ARG A 339 -14.06 -15.35 -12.20
N GLY A 340 -15.34 -15.39 -12.57
CA GLY A 340 -15.87 -16.37 -13.52
C GLY A 340 -15.48 -16.12 -14.97
N ASP A 341 -15.13 -14.88 -15.30
CA ASP A 341 -14.67 -14.48 -16.64
C ASP A 341 -13.15 -14.68 -16.82
N VAL A 342 -12.39 -14.87 -15.73
CA VAL A 342 -10.96 -15.21 -15.78
C VAL A 342 -10.82 -16.72 -16.06
N PRO A 343 -10.06 -17.13 -17.10
CA PRO A 343 -9.86 -18.54 -17.41
C PRO A 343 -9.28 -19.34 -16.23
N GLU A 344 -9.82 -20.54 -15.98
CA GLU A 344 -9.31 -21.47 -14.97
C GLU A 344 -7.79 -21.70 -15.11
N PRO A 345 -7.01 -21.67 -14.02
CA PRO A 345 -5.58 -21.99 -14.06
C PRO A 345 -5.38 -23.46 -14.44
N GLY A 346 -5.05 -23.74 -15.70
CA GLY A 346 -4.85 -25.13 -16.18
C GLY A 346 -4.70 -25.33 -17.69
N ALA A 347 -4.96 -24.32 -18.52
CA ALA A 347 -4.70 -24.42 -19.95
C ALA A 347 -3.25 -24.03 -20.30
N ALA A 348 -2.40 -25.05 -20.46
CA ALA A 348 -1.03 -25.01 -21.00
C ALA A 348 -0.11 -23.90 -20.48
N VAL A 349 0.65 -24.22 -19.42
CA VAL A 349 1.83 -23.47 -18.99
C VAL A 349 2.89 -23.54 -20.10
N GLN A 350 3.16 -22.42 -20.79
CA GLN A 350 4.45 -22.22 -21.46
C GLN A 350 5.39 -21.54 -20.47
N GLU A 351 6.51 -22.19 -20.14
CA GLU A 351 7.60 -21.57 -19.37
C GLU A 351 7.93 -20.20 -19.96
N GLY A 352 7.85 -19.14 -19.15
CA GLY A 352 8.19 -17.77 -19.54
C GLY A 352 7.04 -16.83 -19.93
N THR A 353 5.78 -17.31 -19.96
CA THR A 353 4.59 -16.46 -20.20
C THR A 353 3.42 -16.85 -19.32
N ALA A 354 2.76 -15.88 -18.69
CA ALA A 354 1.59 -16.13 -17.83
C ALA A 354 0.38 -16.68 -18.64
N PRO A 355 -0.42 -17.60 -18.08
CA PRO A 355 -1.63 -18.10 -18.73
C PRO A 355 -2.60 -16.95 -19.02
N GLY A 356 -3.02 -16.81 -20.28
CA GLY A 356 -4.13 -15.93 -20.69
C GLY A 356 -3.87 -14.42 -20.76
N THR A 357 -2.72 -13.90 -20.30
CA THR A 357 -2.45 -12.43 -20.27
C THR A 357 -1.31 -11.97 -21.16
N GLY A 358 -0.39 -12.87 -21.58
CA GLY A 358 0.78 -12.51 -22.39
C GLY A 358 1.84 -11.65 -21.66
N VAL A 359 1.66 -11.40 -20.35
CA VAL A 359 2.61 -10.67 -19.50
C VAL A 359 3.67 -11.64 -18.97
N SER A 360 4.94 -11.22 -18.95
CA SER A 360 6.03 -12.00 -18.37
C SER A 360 5.95 -12.01 -16.85
N SER A 361 6.21 -13.15 -16.22
CA SER A 361 6.31 -13.28 -14.75
C SER A 361 7.37 -12.38 -14.13
N ASP A 362 8.36 -11.95 -14.93
CA ASP A 362 9.52 -11.19 -14.49
C ASP A 362 9.35 -9.68 -14.76
N ILE A 363 8.15 -9.23 -15.12
CA ILE A 363 7.86 -7.84 -15.48
C ILE A 363 8.24 -6.85 -14.36
N GLY A 364 8.16 -7.28 -13.10
CA GLY A 364 8.62 -6.48 -11.95
C GLY A 364 10.12 -6.21 -11.97
N LEU A 365 10.95 -7.23 -12.26
CA LEU A 365 12.39 -7.05 -12.40
C LEU A 365 12.75 -6.23 -13.64
N VAL A 366 12.04 -6.43 -14.75
CA VAL A 366 12.18 -5.58 -15.96
C VAL A 366 11.91 -4.11 -15.62
N ALA A 367 10.85 -3.83 -14.86
CA ALA A 367 10.53 -2.48 -14.42
C ALA A 367 11.61 -1.90 -13.49
N ALA A 368 12.07 -2.68 -12.51
CA ALA A 368 13.13 -2.26 -11.58
C ALA A 368 14.43 -1.92 -12.32
N ARG A 369 14.88 -2.75 -13.26
CA ARG A 369 16.06 -2.49 -14.11
C ARG A 369 15.94 -1.19 -14.89
N ARG A 370 14.76 -0.88 -15.43
CA ARG A 370 14.51 0.39 -16.16
C ARG A 370 14.47 1.61 -15.23
N ALA A 371 14.09 1.42 -13.96
CA ALA A 371 14.01 2.48 -12.96
C ALA A 371 15.38 2.87 -12.41
N VAL A 372 16.37 1.97 -12.44
CA VAL A 372 17.73 2.27 -11.96
C VAL A 372 18.34 3.45 -12.74
N ARG A 373 18.93 4.39 -12.00
CA ARG A 373 19.76 5.47 -12.52
C ARG A 373 21.14 5.36 -11.91
N VAL A 374 22.17 5.49 -12.75
CA VAL A 374 23.58 5.40 -12.34
C VAL A 374 24.28 6.70 -12.71
N THR A 375 24.95 7.31 -11.73
CA THR A 375 25.71 8.56 -11.87
C THR A 375 27.15 8.33 -11.41
N GLY A 376 28.12 8.89 -12.13
CA GLY A 376 29.54 8.70 -11.86
C GLY A 376 30.21 7.68 -12.78
N SER A 377 31.50 7.45 -12.59
CA SER A 377 32.34 6.63 -13.47
C SER A 377 33.28 5.68 -12.70
N GLY A 378 32.96 5.37 -11.44
CA GLY A 378 33.72 4.41 -10.65
C GLY A 378 33.66 2.99 -11.22
N ASP A 379 34.69 2.19 -10.90
CA ASP A 379 34.78 0.81 -11.35
C ASP A 379 33.67 -0.06 -10.74
N ARG A 380 33.24 -1.06 -11.53
CA ARG A 380 32.30 -2.10 -11.09
C ARG A 380 32.89 -2.92 -9.94
N LEU A 381 32.02 -3.52 -9.14
CA LEU A 381 32.42 -4.46 -8.09
C LEU A 381 32.73 -5.83 -8.70
N THR A 382 33.95 -6.31 -8.47
CA THR A 382 34.41 -7.63 -8.93
C THR A 382 34.74 -8.58 -7.77
N GLU A 383 34.71 -8.08 -6.54
CA GLU A 383 35.08 -8.79 -5.31
C GLU A 383 34.08 -8.46 -4.19
N ALA A 384 34.02 -9.31 -3.17
CA ALA A 384 33.13 -9.15 -2.03
C ALA A 384 33.26 -7.76 -1.39
N ALA A 385 32.13 -7.08 -1.23
CA ALA A 385 32.06 -5.74 -0.68
C ALA A 385 31.70 -5.75 0.80
N TYR A 386 31.75 -4.57 1.42
CA TYR A 386 31.13 -4.30 2.71
C TYR A 386 29.95 -3.34 2.52
N VAL A 387 28.74 -3.82 2.83
CA VAL A 387 27.50 -3.06 2.69
C VAL A 387 27.17 -2.37 4.02
N ALA A 388 27.22 -1.05 4.05
CA ALA A 388 26.81 -0.26 5.20
C ALA A 388 25.38 0.24 4.99
N SER A 389 24.40 -0.32 5.69
CA SER A 389 22.99 0.04 5.54
C SER A 389 22.60 1.10 6.56
N PHE A 390 22.10 2.25 6.10
CA PHE A 390 21.66 3.36 6.94
C PHE A 390 20.15 3.27 7.12
N SER A 391 19.70 2.90 8.32
CA SER A 391 18.28 2.69 8.61
C SER A 391 17.74 3.78 9.53
N ALA A 392 16.69 4.45 9.07
CA ALA A 392 15.79 5.21 9.93
C ALA A 392 14.69 4.30 10.51
N VAL A 393 13.90 4.81 11.46
CA VAL A 393 12.70 4.14 11.98
C VAL A 393 11.70 3.96 10.83
N ALA A 394 11.14 2.76 10.67
CA ALA A 394 10.20 2.47 9.59
C ALA A 394 8.84 3.14 9.83
N ASN A 395 8.16 3.47 8.73
CA ASN A 395 6.77 3.93 8.76
C ASN A 395 5.82 2.73 8.93
N ILE A 396 4.77 2.88 9.73
CA ILE A 396 3.78 1.83 10.06
C ILE A 396 3.11 1.25 8.80
N ALA A 397 2.89 2.05 7.76
CA ALA A 397 2.31 1.56 6.51
C ALA A 397 3.20 0.52 5.79
N VAL A 398 4.52 0.64 5.94
CA VAL A 398 5.51 -0.31 5.39
C VAL A 398 5.60 -1.56 6.27
N GLY A 399 5.55 -1.37 7.59
CA GLY A 399 5.81 -2.41 8.59
C GLY A 399 7.30 -2.64 8.83
N ASP A 400 7.63 -3.35 9.91
CA ASP A 400 9.02 -3.68 10.29
C ASP A 400 9.45 -5.05 9.71
N GLU A 401 8.50 -5.80 9.14
CA GLU A 401 8.71 -7.19 8.73
C GLU A 401 9.31 -7.33 7.34
N THR A 402 9.21 -6.30 6.49
CA THR A 402 9.67 -6.38 5.09
C THR A 402 11.17 -6.11 4.98
N PRO A 403 11.99 -7.12 4.62
CA PRO A 403 13.42 -6.90 4.44
C PRO A 403 13.67 -6.01 3.22
N TRP A 404 14.69 -5.16 3.31
CA TRP A 404 15.13 -4.28 2.23
C TRP A 404 16.66 -4.19 2.20
N GLY A 405 17.20 -3.55 1.17
CA GLY A 405 18.63 -3.40 0.95
C GLY A 405 19.16 -4.30 -0.18
N ILE A 406 20.46 -4.23 -0.40
CA ILE A 406 21.13 -4.93 -1.52
C ILE A 406 22.12 -6.00 -1.07
N ALA A 407 22.38 -6.13 0.23
CA ALA A 407 23.42 -7.02 0.75
C ALA A 407 23.19 -8.49 0.36
N ALA A 408 21.97 -9.00 0.54
CA ALA A 408 21.64 -10.38 0.19
C ALA A 408 21.72 -10.64 -1.33
N GLU A 409 21.43 -9.63 -2.15
CA GLU A 409 21.52 -9.73 -3.60
C GLU A 409 22.98 -9.68 -4.06
N LEU A 410 23.80 -8.80 -3.48
CA LEU A 410 25.23 -8.73 -3.73
C LEU A 410 25.97 -9.99 -3.28
N ASP A 411 25.63 -10.57 -2.12
CA ASP A 411 26.29 -11.79 -1.64
C ASP A 411 26.03 -13.00 -2.56
N ARG A 412 24.86 -13.05 -3.23
CA ARG A 412 24.60 -14.08 -4.26
C ARG A 412 25.51 -13.94 -5.48
N ILE A 413 25.88 -12.72 -5.87
CA ILE A 413 26.75 -12.45 -7.03
C ILE A 413 28.23 -12.51 -6.63
N LEU A 414 28.58 -11.97 -5.46
CA LEU A 414 29.92 -11.83 -4.90
C LEU A 414 29.95 -12.42 -3.47
N PRO A 415 30.06 -13.76 -3.34
CA PRO A 415 30.01 -14.44 -2.04
C PRO A 415 31.06 -13.96 -1.04
N GLY A 416 30.64 -13.77 0.20
CA GLY A 416 31.44 -13.19 1.27
C GLY A 416 31.21 -11.69 1.46
N THR A 417 30.20 -11.12 0.81
CA THR A 417 29.81 -9.73 1.01
C THR A 417 29.24 -9.57 2.42
N GLY A 418 29.88 -8.70 3.21
CA GLY A 418 29.45 -8.42 4.59
C GLY A 418 28.42 -7.30 4.62
N THR A 419 27.61 -7.25 5.68
CA THR A 419 26.68 -6.13 5.91
C THR A 419 26.51 -5.85 7.39
N ASP A 420 26.37 -4.58 7.74
CA ASP A 420 25.85 -4.13 9.04
C ASP A 420 24.86 -2.98 8.84
N THR A 421 24.04 -2.74 9.85
CA THR A 421 23.04 -1.67 9.87
C THR A 421 23.44 -0.60 10.88
N TYR A 422 23.34 0.65 10.46
CA TYR A 422 23.69 1.84 11.22
C TYR A 422 22.46 2.73 11.40
N THR A 423 22.34 3.33 12.59
CA THR A 423 21.23 4.21 12.97
C THR A 423 21.77 5.54 13.51
N GLU A 424 20.89 6.52 13.72
CA GLU A 424 21.24 7.79 14.36
C GLU A 424 21.82 7.63 15.77
N GLU A 425 21.50 6.53 16.45
CA GLU A 425 22.04 6.21 17.79
C GLU A 425 23.49 5.69 17.75
N THR A 426 24.00 5.36 16.57
CA THR A 426 25.36 4.85 16.43
C THR A 426 26.38 5.98 16.55
N GLU A 427 27.22 5.93 17.58
CA GLU A 427 28.30 6.89 17.75
C GLU A 427 29.33 6.78 16.61
N ALA A 428 29.72 7.92 16.05
CA ALA A 428 30.74 8.01 14.99
C ALA A 428 30.53 7.01 13.84
N VAL A 429 29.32 7.01 13.24
CA VAL A 429 28.89 6.09 12.16
C VAL A 429 29.98 5.82 11.12
N ALA A 430 30.62 6.86 10.58
CA ALA A 430 31.66 6.71 9.57
C ALA A 430 32.87 5.90 10.06
N ASP A 431 33.36 6.16 11.28
CA ASP A 431 34.50 5.42 11.85
C ASP A 431 34.15 3.95 12.11
N ALA A 432 32.92 3.69 12.57
CA ALA A 432 32.42 2.34 12.76
C ALA A 432 32.33 1.56 11.43
N ILE A 433 31.86 2.21 10.36
CA ILE A 433 31.84 1.64 9.00
C ILE A 433 33.26 1.34 8.51
N LEU A 434 34.19 2.28 8.66
CA LEU A 434 35.58 2.11 8.23
C LEU A 434 36.26 0.92 8.94
N ALA A 435 36.04 0.79 10.25
CA ALA A 435 36.58 -0.31 11.04
C ALA A 435 36.02 -1.67 10.60
N ALA A 436 34.71 -1.76 10.36
CA ALA A 436 34.05 -3.01 9.97
C ALA A 436 34.35 -3.41 8.51
N ALA A 437 34.46 -2.43 7.61
CA ALA A 437 34.80 -2.66 6.20
C ALA A 437 36.21 -3.25 6.04
N GLY A 438 37.18 -2.75 6.83
CA GLY A 438 38.59 -3.05 6.63
C GLY A 438 39.04 -2.61 5.24
N GLU A 439 39.68 -3.52 4.50
CA GLU A 439 40.17 -3.25 3.14
C GLU A 439 39.09 -3.38 2.05
N ARG A 440 37.91 -3.93 2.37
CA ARG A 440 36.84 -4.13 1.39
C ARG A 440 36.35 -2.79 0.84
N ARG A 441 35.88 -2.79 -0.41
CA ARG A 441 35.15 -1.63 -0.97
C ARG A 441 33.82 -1.47 -0.24
N ILE A 442 33.46 -0.23 0.04
CA ILE A 442 32.27 0.11 0.81
C ILE A 442 31.13 0.43 -0.16
N VAL A 443 29.96 -0.14 0.12
CA VAL A 443 28.69 0.20 -0.52
C VAL A 443 27.78 0.76 0.56
N ALA A 444 27.65 2.08 0.60
CA ALA A 444 26.77 2.77 1.53
C ALA A 444 25.34 2.78 0.95
N VAL A 445 24.39 2.16 1.65
CA VAL A 445 23.00 2.05 1.24
C VAL A 445 22.17 2.97 2.12
N VAL A 446 21.54 3.96 1.51
CA VAL A 446 20.67 4.92 2.18
C VAL A 446 19.24 4.80 1.67
N ARG A 447 18.31 5.34 2.46
CA ARG A 447 16.90 5.44 2.09
C ARG A 447 16.37 6.78 2.55
N ASP A 448 15.96 7.61 1.58
CA ASP A 448 15.44 8.95 1.80
C ASP A 448 16.44 9.83 2.59
N GLU A 449 17.70 9.83 2.16
CA GLU A 449 18.80 10.53 2.82
C GLU A 449 18.48 12.00 3.13
N HIS A 450 17.74 12.66 2.22
CA HIS A 450 17.35 14.06 2.34
C HIS A 450 16.48 14.37 3.58
N ARG A 451 15.87 13.35 4.19
CA ARG A 451 15.07 13.51 5.41
C ARG A 451 15.88 13.32 6.70
N HIS A 452 17.12 12.83 6.60
CA HIS A 452 17.89 12.38 7.74
C HIS A 452 19.30 13.00 7.73
N ALA A 453 19.46 14.14 8.40
CA ALA A 453 20.72 14.89 8.43
C ALA A 453 21.93 14.04 8.87
N TRP A 454 21.73 13.09 9.79
CA TRP A 454 22.79 12.19 10.25
C TRP A 454 23.33 11.29 9.13
N MET A 455 22.47 10.83 8.20
CA MET A 455 22.90 10.03 7.04
C MET A 455 23.81 10.85 6.14
N GLY A 456 23.44 12.10 5.89
CA GLY A 456 24.23 13.01 5.08
C GLY A 456 25.61 13.31 5.68
N ALA A 457 25.65 13.63 6.98
CA ALA A 457 26.89 13.90 7.69
C ALA A 457 27.82 12.66 7.74
N ALA A 458 27.26 11.48 7.95
CA ALA A 458 28.01 10.23 7.98
C ALA A 458 28.53 9.84 6.58
N LEU A 459 27.74 10.05 5.52
CA LEU A 459 28.20 9.86 4.13
C LEU A 459 29.34 10.81 3.78
N ASP A 460 29.25 12.10 4.14
CA ASP A 460 30.32 13.07 3.86
C ASP A 460 31.63 12.67 4.55
N ALA A 461 31.56 12.28 5.82
CA ALA A 461 32.72 11.80 6.57
C ALA A 461 33.31 10.52 5.96
N LEU A 462 32.45 9.56 5.58
CA LEU A 462 32.85 8.31 4.96
C LEU A 462 33.52 8.53 3.59
N LEU A 463 32.94 9.39 2.76
CA LEU A 463 33.47 9.71 1.43
C LEU A 463 34.79 10.49 1.49
N ALA A 464 34.97 11.34 2.50
CA ALA A 464 36.25 12.01 2.74
C ALA A 464 37.37 11.01 3.09
N ALA A 465 37.06 9.95 3.85
CA ALA A 465 38.02 8.93 4.25
C ALA A 465 38.23 7.83 3.18
N ARG A 466 37.17 7.47 2.45
CA ARG A 466 37.14 6.41 1.43
C ARG A 466 36.44 6.90 0.16
N PRO A 467 37.13 7.68 -0.71
CA PRO A 467 36.56 8.22 -1.93
C PRO A 467 36.10 7.17 -2.95
N ASP A 468 36.54 5.91 -2.81
CA ASP A 468 36.16 4.75 -3.63
C ASP A 468 34.78 4.15 -3.26
N THR A 469 34.15 4.67 -2.21
CA THR A 469 32.83 4.25 -1.72
C THR A 469 31.74 4.48 -2.77
N VAL A 470 30.90 3.48 -2.93
CA VAL A 470 29.68 3.52 -3.74
C VAL A 470 28.51 3.93 -2.85
N VAL A 471 27.60 4.74 -3.36
CA VAL A 471 26.35 5.12 -2.67
C VAL A 471 25.15 4.56 -3.44
N VAL A 472 24.22 3.91 -2.74
CA VAL A 472 22.97 3.39 -3.28
C VAL A 472 21.80 4.02 -2.50
N GLU A 473 21.00 4.85 -3.17
CA GLU A 473 19.79 5.46 -2.63
C GLU A 473 18.55 4.65 -3.05
N MET A 474 17.87 4.07 -2.06
CA MET A 474 16.72 3.18 -2.26
C MET A 474 15.36 3.83 -1.95
N GLY A 475 15.32 5.12 -1.62
CA GLY A 475 14.13 5.94 -1.41
C GLY A 475 13.95 6.98 -2.52
N LEU A 476 13.63 8.22 -2.12
CA LEU A 476 13.56 9.39 -2.99
C LEU A 476 14.97 10.01 -3.16
N PRO A 477 15.54 10.06 -4.37
CA PRO A 477 16.86 10.65 -4.61
C PRO A 477 16.77 12.18 -4.71
N GLN A 478 16.54 12.86 -3.58
CA GLN A 478 16.47 14.32 -3.50
C GLN A 478 17.82 14.97 -3.18
N SER A 479 18.71 14.26 -2.49
CA SER A 479 20.08 14.71 -2.25
C SER A 479 20.93 14.65 -3.53
N ASP A 480 21.92 15.54 -3.63
CA ASP A 480 22.85 15.54 -4.76
C ASP A 480 23.62 14.21 -4.84
N PRO A 481 23.69 13.56 -6.03
CA PRO A 481 24.46 12.34 -6.21
C PRO A 481 25.93 12.49 -5.84
N ARG A 482 26.44 11.58 -4.99
CA ARG A 482 27.85 11.57 -4.51
C ARG A 482 28.40 10.15 -4.35
N GLY A 483 29.72 10.05 -4.24
CA GLY A 483 30.47 8.79 -4.23
C GLY A 483 31.17 8.49 -5.55
N ALA A 484 31.98 7.42 -5.58
CA ALA A 484 32.65 6.95 -6.79
C ALA A 484 31.64 6.51 -7.86
N LEU A 485 30.56 5.91 -7.40
CA LEU A 485 29.37 5.56 -8.17
C LEU A 485 28.16 5.81 -7.29
N TYR A 486 27.14 6.46 -7.84
CA TYR A 486 25.86 6.70 -7.20
C TYR A 486 24.76 5.95 -7.96
N ILE A 487 23.94 5.17 -7.27
CA ILE A 487 22.82 4.44 -7.83
C ILE A 487 21.54 4.86 -7.13
N ALA A 488 20.53 5.30 -7.90
CA ALA A 488 19.17 5.52 -7.39
C ALA A 488 18.24 4.41 -7.92
N THR A 489 17.59 3.69 -7.01
CA THR A 489 16.65 2.61 -7.36
C THR A 489 15.19 3.05 -7.32
N HIS A 490 14.90 4.22 -6.75
CA HIS A 490 13.54 4.80 -6.67
C HIS A 490 12.54 3.93 -5.90
N GLY A 491 13.02 3.15 -4.93
CA GLY A 491 12.23 2.23 -4.09
C GLY A 491 13.07 1.07 -3.55
N ALA A 492 12.64 0.48 -2.44
CA ALA A 492 13.42 -0.49 -1.68
C ALA A 492 12.94 -1.95 -1.80
N ALA A 493 12.07 -2.25 -2.77
CA ALA A 493 11.65 -3.62 -3.07
C ALA A 493 12.85 -4.53 -3.38
N ARG A 494 12.67 -5.84 -3.16
CA ARG A 494 13.70 -6.85 -3.48
C ARG A 494 14.19 -6.73 -4.92
N VAL A 495 13.28 -6.59 -5.89
CA VAL A 495 13.67 -6.44 -7.31
C VAL A 495 14.46 -5.17 -7.60
N CYS A 496 14.26 -4.10 -6.83
CA CYS A 496 15.10 -2.90 -6.89
C CYS A 496 16.50 -3.19 -6.36
N GLY A 497 16.62 -3.98 -5.29
CA GLY A 497 17.89 -4.47 -4.76
C GLY A 497 18.64 -5.35 -5.76
N THR A 498 17.94 -6.29 -6.42
CA THR A 498 18.52 -7.13 -7.48
C THR A 498 19.03 -6.28 -8.64
N ALA A 499 18.23 -5.32 -9.13
CA ALA A 499 18.64 -4.44 -10.22
C ALA A 499 19.83 -3.54 -9.86
N ALA A 500 19.92 -3.06 -8.61
CA ALA A 500 21.10 -2.33 -8.14
C ALA A 500 22.35 -3.22 -8.05
N ALA A 501 22.22 -4.44 -7.53
CA ALA A 501 23.33 -5.39 -7.47
C ALA A 501 23.87 -5.70 -8.88
N GLU A 502 22.99 -5.99 -9.85
CA GLU A 502 23.34 -6.18 -11.26
C GLU A 502 24.04 -4.96 -11.85
N ALA A 503 23.54 -3.75 -11.57
CA ALA A 503 24.19 -2.53 -11.99
C ALA A 503 25.59 -2.37 -11.37
N LEU A 504 25.80 -2.76 -10.12
CA LEU A 504 27.11 -2.64 -9.45
C LEU A 504 28.16 -3.60 -10.02
N THR A 505 27.75 -4.81 -10.40
CA THR A 505 28.65 -5.88 -10.85
C THR A 505 28.76 -5.94 -12.38
N GLY A 506 27.82 -5.34 -13.11
CA GLY A 506 27.76 -5.38 -14.58
C GLY A 506 27.24 -6.70 -15.14
N THR A 507 26.39 -7.41 -14.39
CA THR A 507 25.82 -8.72 -14.75
C THR A 507 24.45 -8.63 -15.40
#